data_AF-A0A7C5F854-F1
#
_entry.id   AF-A0A7C5F854-F1
#
_cell.length_a   1.000
_cell.length_b   1.000
_cell.length_c   1.000
_cell.angle_alpha   90.00
_cell.angle_beta   90.00
_cell.angle_gamma   90.00
#
_symmetry.space_group_name_H-M   'P 1'
#
loop_
_entity.id
_entity.type
_entity.pdbx_description
1 polymer ?
#
loop_
_entity_poly.entity_id
_entity_poly.type
_entity_poly.pdbx_seq_one_letter_code
_entity_poly.pdbx_strand_id
1 'polypeptide(L)'
;MEIIELDELREMLWRANWIESQLELAVQWEAYAYISEKYRDIIFKITHESQGHRITLNRLCKKLDGIDLENYTGITKIKEPELKFKHMTDQEMLSEIMKYENLALDIYKKLHFYSNRELIKKIWRGEEPEEYFKTLQQIIKDEERHICWLKPFVGKIERIM
;
A
#
# COMPACT_ATOMS: atom_id res chain seq x y z
N MET A 1 9.37 -19.05 -4.59
CA MET A 1 10.10 -18.28 -3.57
C MET A 1 9.15 -18.14 -2.39
N GLU A 2 9.58 -18.44 -1.17
CA GLU A 2 8.74 -18.41 0.02
C GLU A 2 9.50 -17.62 1.09
N ILE A 3 8.82 -16.73 1.81
CA ILE A 3 9.35 -15.91 2.89
C ILE A 3 9.36 -16.79 4.14
N ILE A 4 10.53 -17.34 4.44
CA ILE A 4 10.74 -18.25 5.58
C ILE A 4 11.56 -17.61 6.71
N GLU A 5 12.25 -16.49 6.41
CA GLU A 5 13.06 -15.76 7.37
C GLU A 5 12.28 -14.60 8.00
N LEU A 6 12.39 -14.44 9.32
CA LEU A 6 11.70 -13.38 10.05
C LEU A 6 12.14 -11.98 9.58
N ASP A 7 13.43 -11.80 9.29
CA ASP A 7 13.94 -10.51 8.84
C ASP A 7 13.44 -10.14 7.44
N GLU A 8 13.27 -11.13 6.53
CA GLU A 8 12.66 -10.90 5.22
C GLU A 8 11.20 -10.49 5.35
N LEU A 9 10.44 -11.20 6.20
CA LEU A 9 9.05 -10.85 6.50
C LEU A 9 8.94 -9.44 7.11
N ARG A 10 9.81 -9.11 8.07
CA ARG A 10 9.85 -7.79 8.71
C ARG A 10 10.13 -6.69 7.69
N GLU A 11 11.12 -6.88 6.82
CA GLU A 11 11.46 -5.92 5.77
C GLU A 11 10.30 -5.73 4.78
N MET A 12 9.60 -6.79 4.40
CA MET A 12 8.43 -6.69 3.51
C MET A 12 7.25 -5.97 4.15
N LEU A 13 6.94 -6.26 5.42
CA LEU A 13 5.88 -5.56 6.16
C LEU A 13 6.23 -4.09 6.39
N TRP A 14 7.50 -3.79 6.64
CA TRP A 14 7.98 -2.41 6.72
C TRP A 14 7.80 -1.68 5.39
N ARG A 15 8.14 -2.31 4.26
CA ARG A 15 7.92 -1.74 2.92
C ARG A 15 6.44 -1.47 2.65
N ALA A 16 5.56 -2.41 2.99
CA ALA A 16 4.11 -2.20 2.88
C ALA A 16 3.68 -0.96 3.67
N ASN A 17 4.09 -0.87 4.95
CA ASN A 17 3.76 0.28 5.79
C ASN A 17 4.36 1.60 5.29
N TRP A 18 5.55 1.56 4.69
CA TRP A 18 6.18 2.72 4.07
C TRP A 18 5.45 3.18 2.81
N ILE A 19 5.01 2.24 1.95
CA ILE A 19 4.20 2.54 0.74
C ILE A 19 2.92 3.25 1.17
N GLU A 20 2.16 2.65 2.08
CA GLU A 20 0.93 3.22 2.64
C GLU A 20 1.14 4.64 3.20
N SER A 21 2.25 4.84 3.92
CA SER A 21 2.50 6.12 4.60
C SER A 21 2.99 7.22 3.68
N GLN A 22 4.01 6.93 2.87
CA GLN A 22 4.78 7.94 2.14
C GLN A 22 4.43 7.98 0.66
N LEU A 23 4.11 6.83 0.04
CA LEU A 23 3.79 6.77 -1.39
C LEU A 23 2.30 6.91 -1.67
N GLU A 24 1.43 6.46 -0.79
CA GLU A 24 -0.01 6.60 -0.98
C GLU A 24 -0.51 7.84 -0.26
N LEU A 25 -0.52 7.86 1.08
CA LEU A 25 -1.14 8.96 1.82
C LEU A 25 -0.57 10.33 1.46
N ALA A 26 0.75 10.51 1.45
CA ALA A 26 1.34 11.82 1.15
C ALA A 26 1.06 12.27 -0.30
N VAL A 27 1.18 11.36 -1.26
CA VAL A 27 0.94 11.61 -2.69
C VAL A 27 -0.53 11.90 -2.96
N GLN A 28 -1.45 11.10 -2.42
CA GLN A 28 -2.87 11.27 -2.64
C GLN A 28 -3.38 12.57 -1.98
N TRP A 29 -2.87 12.95 -0.80
CA TRP A 29 -3.19 14.23 -0.17
C TRP A 29 -2.66 15.42 -0.97
N GLU A 30 -1.45 15.33 -1.51
CA GLU A 30 -0.94 16.37 -2.40
C GLU A 30 -1.80 16.47 -3.66
N ALA A 31 -2.11 15.34 -4.30
CA ALA A 31 -2.98 15.33 -5.48
C ALA A 31 -4.36 15.91 -5.18
N TYR A 32 -4.96 15.61 -4.02
CA TYR A 32 -6.24 16.17 -3.58
C TYR A 32 -6.24 17.71 -3.56
N ALA A 33 -5.11 18.33 -3.24
CA ALA A 33 -4.97 19.78 -3.22
C ALA A 33 -4.96 20.43 -4.61
N TYR A 34 -4.50 19.71 -5.64
CA TYR A 34 -4.32 20.25 -7.00
C TYR A 34 -5.33 19.73 -8.02
N ILE A 35 -5.89 18.55 -7.82
CA ILE A 35 -6.81 17.92 -8.76
C ILE A 35 -8.13 18.69 -8.84
N SER A 36 -8.75 18.67 -10.03
CA SER A 36 -10.06 19.31 -10.22
C SER A 36 -11.15 18.68 -9.34
N GLU A 37 -12.16 19.49 -8.99
CA GLU A 37 -13.29 19.06 -8.14
C GLU A 37 -13.97 17.79 -8.64
N LYS A 38 -13.98 17.57 -9.96
CA LYS A 38 -14.52 16.37 -10.61
C LYS A 38 -13.96 15.06 -10.02
N TYR A 39 -12.70 15.05 -9.58
CA TYR A 39 -12.03 13.85 -9.10
C TYR A 39 -11.73 13.89 -7.59
N ARG A 40 -12.06 14.97 -6.89
CA ARG A 40 -11.74 15.09 -5.45
C ARG A 40 -12.38 14.00 -4.61
N ASP A 41 -13.63 13.65 -4.87
CA ASP A 41 -14.35 12.64 -4.08
C ASP A 41 -13.72 11.25 -4.19
N ILE A 42 -13.30 10.84 -5.39
CA ILE A 42 -12.63 9.56 -5.59
C ILE A 42 -11.25 9.56 -4.93
N ILE A 43 -10.47 10.65 -5.05
CA ILE A 43 -9.17 10.75 -4.38
C ILE A 43 -9.35 10.70 -2.86
N PHE A 44 -10.26 11.49 -2.31
CA PHE A 44 -10.54 11.49 -0.87
C PHE A 44 -10.90 10.10 -0.35
N LYS A 45 -11.74 9.37 -1.10
CA LYS A 45 -12.15 8.03 -0.73
C LYS A 45 -10.98 7.06 -0.70
N ILE A 46 -10.14 7.06 -1.74
CA ILE A 46 -8.93 6.23 -1.81
C ILE A 46 -7.99 6.57 -0.65
N THR A 47 -7.74 7.87 -0.41
CA THR A 47 -6.89 8.32 0.72
C THR A 47 -7.40 7.85 2.08
N HIS A 48 -8.71 7.91 2.28
CA HIS A 48 -9.32 7.43 3.51
C HIS A 48 -9.17 5.91 3.68
N GLU A 49 -9.35 5.14 2.60
CA GLU A 49 -9.21 3.68 2.61
C GLU A 49 -7.74 3.25 2.81
N SER A 50 -6.76 3.87 2.12
CA SER A 50 -5.31 3.65 2.38
C SER A 50 -4.92 3.96 3.83
N GLN A 51 -5.48 5.02 4.45
CA GLN A 51 -5.25 5.27 5.88
C GLN A 51 -5.75 4.11 6.75
N GLY A 52 -6.90 3.53 6.38
CA GLY A 52 -7.45 2.32 7.00
C GLY A 52 -6.52 1.11 6.83
N HIS A 53 -5.93 0.92 5.65
CA HIS A 53 -4.99 -0.16 5.38
C HIS A 53 -3.74 -0.05 6.25
N ARG A 54 -3.12 1.13 6.33
CA ARG A 54 -2.01 1.40 7.24
C ARG A 54 -2.33 1.04 8.69
N ILE A 55 -3.48 1.48 9.21
CA ILE A 55 -3.89 1.18 10.59
C ILE A 55 -4.06 -0.33 10.78
N THR A 56 -4.68 -0.99 9.81
CA THR A 56 -4.91 -2.43 9.81
C THR A 56 -3.60 -3.21 9.79
N LEU A 57 -2.66 -2.84 8.92
CA LEU A 57 -1.33 -3.43 8.84
C LEU A 57 -0.55 -3.27 10.16
N ASN A 58 -0.58 -2.09 10.76
CA ASN A 58 0.08 -1.87 12.05
C ASN A 58 -0.54 -2.72 13.18
N ARG A 59 -1.87 -2.85 13.21
CA ARG A 59 -2.55 -3.76 14.16
C ARG A 59 -2.17 -5.22 13.92
N LEU A 60 -2.07 -5.62 12.65
CA LEU A 60 -1.65 -6.96 12.27
C LEU A 60 -0.21 -7.24 12.74
N CYS A 61 0.71 -6.31 12.51
CA CYS A 61 2.12 -6.47 12.91
C CYS A 61 2.30 -6.54 14.43
N LYS A 62 1.46 -5.85 15.22
CA LYS A 62 1.47 -5.97 16.69
C LYS A 62 1.13 -7.39 17.19
N LYS A 63 0.52 -8.24 16.34
CA LYS A 63 0.25 -9.65 16.62
C LYS A 63 1.39 -10.58 16.20
N LEU A 64 2.48 -10.07 15.63
CA LEU A 64 3.64 -10.84 15.20
C LEU A 64 4.82 -10.57 16.16
N ASP A 65 5.32 -11.62 16.79
CA ASP A 65 6.50 -11.54 17.64
C ASP A 65 7.74 -11.15 16.82
N GLY A 66 8.55 -10.26 17.38
CA GLY A 66 9.74 -9.74 16.71
C GLY A 66 9.45 -8.81 15.52
N ILE A 67 8.22 -8.33 15.32
CA ILE A 67 7.90 -7.33 14.29
C ILE A 67 7.42 -6.03 14.95
N ASP A 68 8.30 -5.04 14.96
CA ASP A 68 8.01 -3.68 15.38
C ASP A 68 8.33 -2.72 14.24
N LEU A 69 7.29 -2.20 13.58
CA LEU A 69 7.45 -1.30 12.45
C LEU A 69 7.79 0.14 12.86
N GLU A 70 7.50 0.54 14.11
CA GLU A 70 7.70 1.91 14.57
C GLU A 70 9.19 2.22 14.76
N ASN A 71 9.96 1.22 15.23
CA ASN A 71 11.39 1.35 15.49
C ASN A 71 12.28 0.78 14.37
N TYR A 72 11.69 0.13 13.36
CA TYR A 72 12.46 -0.46 12.27
C TYR A 72 12.75 0.59 11.19
N THR A 73 14.02 0.95 11.04
CA THR A 73 14.51 1.65 9.85
C THR A 73 14.97 0.57 8.88
N GLY A 74 14.17 0.31 7.84
CA GLY A 74 14.46 -0.74 6.86
C GLY A 74 15.89 -0.72 6.33
N ILE A 75 16.33 -1.85 5.78
CA ILE A 75 17.73 -2.07 5.37
C ILE A 75 18.17 -1.06 4.27
N THR A 76 17.20 -0.51 3.53
CA THR A 76 17.43 0.52 2.52
C THR A 76 16.57 1.74 2.78
N LYS A 77 17.19 2.94 2.83
CA LYS A 77 16.47 4.20 2.72
C LYS A 77 15.82 4.27 1.33
N ILE A 78 14.53 4.02 1.25
CA ILE A 78 13.78 4.27 0.02
C ILE A 78 13.66 5.79 -0.13
N LYS A 79 14.03 6.31 -1.30
CA LYS A 79 13.94 7.75 -1.59
C LYS A 79 12.47 8.15 -1.47
N GLU A 80 12.19 9.21 -0.70
CA GLU A 80 10.86 9.81 -0.65
C GLU A 80 10.42 10.24 -2.06
N PRO A 81 9.13 10.10 -2.38
CA PRO A 81 8.62 10.51 -3.68
C PRO A 81 8.81 12.02 -3.84
N GLU A 82 9.21 12.45 -5.04
CA GLU A 82 9.22 13.88 -5.37
C GLU A 82 7.79 14.33 -5.65
N LEU A 83 7.17 14.92 -4.63
CA LEU A 83 5.85 15.54 -4.64
C LEU A 83 5.82 16.74 -5.60
N LYS A 84 5.21 16.56 -6.78
CA LYS A 84 5.25 17.52 -7.91
C LYS A 84 3.93 17.59 -8.70
N PHE A 85 2.76 17.60 -8.03
CA PHE A 85 1.47 17.66 -8.73
C PHE A 85 1.08 19.03 -9.28
N LYS A 86 1.68 20.12 -8.80
CA LYS A 86 1.33 21.51 -9.18
C LYS A 86 1.33 21.80 -10.70
N HIS A 87 2.09 21.02 -11.48
CA HIS A 87 2.21 21.19 -12.93
C HIS A 87 1.67 20.00 -13.74
N MET A 88 1.04 19.03 -13.07
CA MET A 88 0.44 17.87 -13.71
C MET A 88 -1.01 18.14 -14.10
N THR A 89 -1.45 17.52 -15.18
CA THR A 89 -2.87 17.39 -15.53
C THR A 89 -3.54 16.37 -14.60
N ASP A 90 -4.85 16.47 -14.41
CA ASP A 90 -5.60 15.50 -13.59
C ASP A 90 -5.32 14.03 -14.00
N GLN A 91 -5.15 13.77 -15.30
CA GLN A 91 -4.85 12.43 -15.83
C GLN A 91 -3.46 11.94 -15.41
N GLU A 92 -2.47 12.81 -15.44
CA GLU A 92 -1.13 12.50 -14.94
C GLU A 92 -1.14 12.24 -13.43
N MET A 93 -1.91 13.04 -12.66
CA MET A 93 -2.06 12.81 -11.22
C MET A 93 -2.68 11.44 -10.94
N LEU A 94 -3.79 11.13 -11.61
CA LEU A 94 -4.49 9.85 -11.47
C LEU A 94 -3.62 8.67 -11.91
N SER A 95 -2.77 8.86 -12.92
CA SER A 95 -1.80 7.84 -13.37
C SER A 95 -0.72 7.58 -12.33
N GLU A 96 -0.16 8.63 -11.72
CA GLU A 96 0.86 8.45 -10.66
C GLU A 96 0.24 7.82 -9.40
N ILE A 97 -0.97 8.20 -9.00
CA ILE A 97 -1.67 7.53 -7.90
C ILE A 97 -1.86 6.05 -8.23
N MET A 98 -2.41 5.73 -9.41
CA MET A 98 -2.66 4.33 -9.81
C MET A 98 -1.39 3.49 -9.81
N LYS A 99 -0.23 4.06 -10.12
CA LYS A 99 1.07 3.37 -10.05
C LYS A 99 1.41 2.96 -8.62
N TYR A 100 1.11 3.80 -7.62
CA TYR A 100 1.33 3.48 -6.21
C TYR A 100 0.33 2.43 -5.69
N GLU A 101 -0.95 2.52 -6.06
CA GLU A 101 -1.93 1.46 -5.73
C GLU A 101 -1.51 0.09 -6.30
N ASN A 102 -0.98 0.07 -7.53
CA ASN A 102 -0.46 -1.18 -8.12
C ASN A 102 0.76 -1.72 -7.35
N LEU A 103 1.61 -0.84 -6.82
CA LEU A 103 2.77 -1.23 -6.03
C LEU A 103 2.35 -1.79 -4.66
N ALA A 104 1.39 -1.15 -3.99
CA ALA A 104 0.80 -1.67 -2.75
C ALA A 104 0.16 -3.04 -2.98
N LEU A 105 -0.67 -3.17 -4.02
CA LEU A 105 -1.30 -4.43 -4.40
C LEU A 105 -0.29 -5.56 -4.62
N ASP A 106 0.79 -5.29 -5.36
CA ASP A 106 1.85 -6.29 -5.62
C ASP A 106 2.51 -6.75 -4.31
N ILE A 107 2.84 -5.81 -3.41
CA ILE A 107 3.44 -6.14 -2.11
C ILE A 107 2.48 -6.97 -1.25
N TYR A 108 1.20 -6.60 -1.18
CA TYR A 108 0.23 -7.35 -0.39
C TYR A 108 -0.03 -8.75 -0.98
N LYS A 109 -0.10 -8.88 -2.30
CA LYS A 109 -0.15 -10.19 -2.96
C LYS A 109 1.08 -11.03 -2.60
N LYS A 110 2.28 -10.46 -2.64
CA LYS A 110 3.51 -11.18 -2.27
C LYS A 110 3.50 -11.61 -0.81
N LEU A 111 3.15 -10.72 0.11
CA LEU A 111 3.01 -11.05 1.53
C LEU A 111 1.98 -12.18 1.73
N HIS A 112 0.82 -12.11 1.08
CA HIS A 112 -0.22 -13.11 1.23
C HIS A 112 0.19 -14.49 0.66
N PHE A 113 0.72 -14.52 -0.55
CA PHE A 113 1.00 -15.79 -1.25
C PHE A 113 2.33 -16.43 -0.86
N TYR A 114 3.32 -15.65 -0.44
CA TYR A 114 4.66 -16.15 -0.18
C TYR A 114 5.03 -16.21 1.30
N SER A 115 4.23 -15.68 2.23
CA SER A 115 4.52 -15.87 3.67
C SER A 115 4.37 -17.33 4.06
N ASN A 116 5.41 -17.92 4.64
CA ASN A 116 5.36 -19.29 5.13
C ASN A 116 4.38 -19.40 6.31
N ARG A 117 3.42 -20.32 6.21
CA ARG A 117 2.37 -20.51 7.21
C ARG A 117 2.91 -20.96 8.57
N GLU A 118 3.96 -21.78 8.60
CA GLU A 118 4.58 -22.24 9.85
C GLU A 118 5.37 -21.12 10.54
N LEU A 119 6.06 -20.27 9.77
CA LEU A 119 6.70 -19.06 10.30
C LEU A 119 5.66 -18.16 10.96
N ILE A 120 4.57 -17.83 10.26
CA ILE A 120 3.50 -16.99 10.80
C ILE A 120 2.94 -17.61 12.07
N LYS A 121 2.59 -18.90 12.06
CA LYS A 121 2.08 -19.62 13.24
C LYS A 121 3.05 -19.58 14.42
N LYS A 122 4.35 -19.70 14.16
CA LYS A 122 5.40 -19.68 15.20
C LYS A 122 5.51 -18.31 15.89
N ILE A 123 5.36 -17.22 15.14
CA ILE A 123 5.51 -15.86 15.66
C ILE A 123 4.17 -15.20 16.02
N TRP A 124 3.04 -15.85 15.75
CA TRP A 124 1.71 -15.28 16.00
C TRP A 124 1.38 -15.22 17.50
N ARG A 125 0.92 -14.05 17.94
CA ARG A 125 0.51 -13.78 19.33
C ARG A 125 -1.02 -13.70 19.51
N GLY A 126 -1.79 -13.78 18.43
CA GLY A 126 -3.26 -13.82 18.47
C GLY A 126 -3.82 -15.23 18.59
N GLU A 127 -5.15 -15.35 18.53
CA GLU A 127 -5.85 -16.63 18.67
C GLU A 127 -5.77 -17.50 17.40
N GLU A 128 -5.94 -16.90 16.22
CA GLU A 128 -5.98 -17.61 14.93
C GLU A 128 -4.93 -17.05 13.95
N PRO A 129 -3.84 -17.76 13.64
CA PRO A 129 -2.83 -17.30 12.67
C PRO A 129 -3.37 -17.03 11.26
N GLU A 130 -4.50 -17.64 10.90
CA GLU A 130 -5.18 -17.38 9.62
C GLU A 130 -5.66 -15.94 9.48
N GLU A 131 -5.84 -15.23 10.60
CA GLU A 131 -6.18 -13.81 10.60
C GLU A 131 -5.16 -12.98 9.79
N TYR A 132 -3.88 -13.37 9.78
CA TYR A 132 -2.86 -12.75 8.94
C TYR A 132 -3.25 -12.78 7.46
N PHE A 133 -3.55 -13.97 6.95
CA PHE A 133 -3.89 -14.16 5.53
C PHE A 133 -5.25 -13.53 5.19
N LYS A 134 -6.24 -13.68 6.07
CA LYS A 134 -7.56 -13.03 5.90
C LYS A 134 -7.44 -11.51 5.83
N THR A 135 -6.62 -10.91 6.69
CA THR A 135 -6.39 -9.47 6.71
C THR A 135 -5.74 -8.99 5.42
N LEU A 136 -4.66 -9.65 4.97
CA LEU A 136 -4.00 -9.31 3.71
C LEU A 136 -4.94 -9.49 2.51
N GLN A 137 -5.75 -10.54 2.50
CA GLN A 137 -6.73 -10.78 1.45
C GLN A 137 -7.80 -9.68 1.37
N GLN A 138 -8.18 -9.10 2.52
CA GLN A 138 -9.10 -7.96 2.54
C GLN A 138 -8.44 -6.73 1.93
N ILE A 139 -7.23 -6.38 2.36
CA ILE A 139 -6.48 -5.24 1.81
C ILE A 139 -6.28 -5.41 0.29
N ILE A 140 -5.90 -6.60 -0.19
CA ILE A 140 -5.79 -6.90 -1.64
C ILE A 140 -7.07 -6.56 -2.41
N LYS A 141 -8.24 -6.88 -1.86
CA LYS A 141 -9.53 -6.58 -2.53
C LYS A 141 -9.82 -5.09 -2.55
N ASP A 142 -9.41 -4.37 -1.52
CA ASP A 142 -9.58 -2.93 -1.42
C ASP A 142 -8.67 -2.21 -2.42
N GLU A 143 -7.39 -2.61 -2.53
CA GLU A 143 -6.45 -2.12 -3.55
C GLU A 143 -6.92 -2.41 -4.99
N GLU A 144 -7.42 -3.63 -5.26
CA GLU A 144 -8.00 -3.96 -6.56
C GLU A 144 -9.19 -3.05 -6.90
N ARG A 145 -9.98 -2.68 -5.90
CA ARG A 145 -11.11 -1.76 -6.04
C ARG A 145 -10.64 -0.33 -6.31
N HIS A 146 -9.61 0.15 -5.63
CA HIS A 146 -9.02 1.47 -5.90
C HIS A 146 -8.55 1.58 -7.35
N ILE A 147 -7.79 0.58 -7.82
CA ILE A 147 -7.32 0.51 -9.22
C ILE A 147 -8.51 0.49 -10.19
N CYS A 148 -9.57 -0.25 -9.88
CA CYS A 148 -10.79 -0.26 -10.70
C CYS A 148 -11.45 1.12 -10.79
N TRP A 149 -11.43 1.92 -9.71
CA TRP A 149 -11.96 3.27 -9.73
C TRP A 149 -11.09 4.23 -10.56
N LEU A 150 -9.77 4.06 -10.56
CA LEU A 150 -8.83 4.93 -11.28
C LEU A 150 -8.74 4.60 -12.78
N LYS A 151 -8.86 3.32 -13.14
CA LYS A 151 -8.68 2.80 -14.51
C LYS A 151 -9.42 3.57 -15.62
N PRO A 152 -10.68 4.02 -15.45
CA PRO A 152 -11.40 4.78 -16.47
C PRO A 152 -10.73 6.12 -16.84
N PHE A 153 -9.88 6.66 -15.97
CA PHE A 153 -9.31 8.00 -16.10
C PHE A 153 -7.87 8.01 -16.62
N VAL A 154 -7.15 6.90 -16.52
CA VAL A 154 -5.74 6.79 -16.93
C VAL A 154 -5.58 6.34 -18.40
N GLY A 155 -6.62 5.73 -18.99
CA GLY A 155 -6.58 5.11 -20.32
C GLY A 155 -6.66 6.03 -21.55
N LYS A 156 -6.53 7.36 -21.42
CA LYS A 156 -6.62 8.31 -22.55
C LYS A 156 -5.38 9.18 -22.75
N ILE A 157 -4.19 8.68 -22.42
CA ILE A 157 -2.95 9.34 -22.84
C ILE A 157 -2.64 8.88 -24.27
N GLU A 158 -3.33 9.47 -25.26
CA GLU A 158 -2.78 9.52 -26.61
C GLU A 158 -1.57 10.47 -26.55
N ARG A 159 -0.36 9.90 -26.51
CA ARG A 159 0.84 10.67 -26.83
C ARG A 159 0.71 11.11 -28.28
N ILE A 160 0.32 12.36 -28.50
CA ILE A 160 0.47 13.00 -29.81
C ILE A 160 1.98 13.11 -30.03
N MET A 161 2.49 12.33 -30.99
CA MET A 161 3.82 12.53 -31.59
C MET A 161 3.77 13.59 -32.67
#